data_AF-A0A401GRG8-F1
#
_entry.id   AF-A0A401GRG8-F1
#
_cell.length_a   1.000
_cell.length_b   1.000
_cell.length_c   1.000
_cell.angle_alpha   90.00
_cell.angle_beta   90.00
_cell.angle_gamma   90.00
#
_symmetry.space_group_name_H-M   'P 1'
#
loop_
_entity.id
_entity.type
_entity.pdbx_description
1 polymer ?
#
loop_
_entity_poly.entity_id
_entity_poly.type
_entity_poly.pdbx_seq_one_letter_code
_entity_poly.pdbx_strand_id
1 'polypeptide(L)'
;MAKHLTKRSSITDKNSVEMKRNLLQKRIDGFHNRTTALLDGEDIKHLEISSNEVADEEGWTMEDVEENPEDIEEEVLPENITLLLPSSLGIEQCKMVGWESIAQQELQLQVGQANDCLEDLRLLLGHKSLLFWTKFRHNKSQWHKTRNAAELRKIGQQERKIIRRYKCARKALICLGASEQLLTQYLDIQKEDTKMPGDIVEENRVGQRNDRLMWFWKLGGENARNAWGESVDNNTEDVGRNAMKEGE
;
A
#
# COMPACT_ATOMS: atom_id res chain seq x y z
N MET A 1 -9.02 8.75 3.67
CA MET A 1 -9.41 9.78 4.66
C MET A 1 -10.65 10.47 4.13
N ALA A 2 -11.82 9.95 4.48
CA ALA A 2 -13.08 10.64 4.26
C ALA A 2 -13.05 11.95 5.06
N LYS A 3 -13.52 13.05 4.47
CA LYS A 3 -13.69 14.29 5.22
C LYS A 3 -14.97 14.12 6.04
N HIS A 4 -14.85 13.93 7.36
CA HIS A 4 -16.03 13.96 8.22
C HIS A 4 -16.67 15.35 8.13
N LEU A 5 -17.86 15.38 7.53
CA LEU A 5 -18.69 16.57 7.51
C LEU A 5 -19.15 16.84 8.93
N THR A 6 -18.67 17.94 9.52
CA THR A 6 -19.27 18.43 10.75
C THR A 6 -20.61 19.10 10.44
N LYS A 7 -21.49 19.19 11.44
CA LYS A 7 -22.81 19.85 11.32
C LYS A 7 -22.72 21.29 10.79
N ARG A 8 -21.54 21.93 10.91
CA ARG A 8 -21.20 23.30 10.48
C ARG A 8 -20.57 23.41 9.08
N SER A 9 -20.49 22.31 8.31
CA SER A 9 -19.94 22.34 6.95
C SER A 9 -20.82 23.14 5.98
N SER A 10 -20.20 23.88 5.07
CA SER A 10 -20.90 24.67 4.06
C SER A 10 -21.74 23.77 3.15
N ILE A 11 -22.92 24.23 2.74
CA ILE A 11 -23.80 23.52 1.80
C ILE A 11 -23.05 23.11 0.52
N THR A 12 -22.14 23.97 0.05
CA THR A 12 -21.27 23.68 -1.10
C THR A 12 -20.37 22.48 -0.87
N ASP A 13 -19.80 22.35 0.34
CA ASP A 13 -18.94 21.24 0.71
C ASP A 13 -19.75 19.94 0.81
N LYS A 14 -20.99 20.03 1.33
CA LYS A 14 -21.90 18.88 1.40
C LYS A 14 -22.27 18.34 0.03
N ASN A 15 -22.71 19.24 -0.85
CA ASN A 15 -23.00 18.89 -2.25
C ASN A 15 -21.76 18.29 -2.94
N SER A 16 -20.56 18.80 -2.66
CA SER A 16 -19.33 18.27 -3.24
C SER A 16 -19.02 16.83 -2.77
N VAL A 17 -19.38 16.47 -1.54
CA VAL A 17 -19.19 15.12 -1.01
C VAL A 17 -20.25 14.19 -1.57
N GLU A 18 -21.51 14.62 -1.64
CA GLU A 18 -22.59 13.86 -2.26
C GLU A 18 -22.31 13.56 -3.74
N MET A 19 -21.83 14.55 -4.51
CA MET A 19 -21.41 14.33 -5.90
C MET A 19 -20.31 13.25 -6.00
N LYS A 20 -19.35 13.24 -5.07
CA LYS A 20 -18.30 12.21 -5.02
C LYS A 20 -18.85 10.84 -4.63
N ARG A 21 -19.78 10.79 -3.68
CA ARG A 21 -20.47 9.55 -3.27
C ARG A 21 -21.25 8.95 -4.44
N ASN A 22 -22.00 9.75 -5.19
CA ASN A 22 -22.72 9.31 -6.38
C ASN A 22 -21.77 8.81 -7.47
N LEU A 23 -20.64 9.48 -7.68
CA LEU A 23 -19.63 9.02 -8.63
C LEU A 23 -19.00 7.70 -8.18
N LEU A 24 -18.74 7.54 -6.89
CA LEU A 24 -18.19 6.31 -6.32
C LEU A 24 -19.19 5.16 -6.49
N GLN A 25 -20.47 5.36 -6.15
CA GLN A 25 -21.53 4.38 -6.33
C GLN A 25 -21.59 3.89 -7.78
N LYS A 26 -21.62 4.80 -8.75
CA LYS A 26 -21.61 4.44 -10.18
C LYS A 26 -20.41 3.59 -10.59
N ARG A 27 -19.24 3.82 -10.00
CA ARG A 27 -18.03 3.04 -10.26
C ARG A 27 -18.09 1.66 -9.60
N ILE A 28 -18.67 1.57 -8.41
CA ILE A 28 -18.90 0.31 -7.70
C ILE A 28 -19.89 -0.55 -8.48
N ASP A 29 -21.04 0.02 -8.88
CA ASP A 29 -22.04 -0.70 -9.69
C ASP A 29 -21.43 -1.16 -11.02
N GLY A 30 -20.66 -0.29 -11.67
CA GLY A 30 -19.94 -0.63 -12.90
C GLY A 30 -18.88 -1.72 -12.72
N PHE A 31 -18.27 -1.82 -11.54
CA PHE A 31 -17.37 -2.92 -11.19
C PHE A 31 -18.16 -4.21 -10.97
N HIS A 32 -19.17 -4.20 -10.09
CA HIS A 32 -20.00 -5.37 -9.81
C HIS A 32 -20.65 -5.95 -11.07
N ASN A 33 -21.16 -5.11 -11.98
CA ASN A 33 -21.74 -5.58 -13.24
C ASN A 33 -20.73 -6.29 -14.16
N ARG A 34 -19.44 -5.92 -14.11
CA ARG A 34 -18.40 -6.64 -14.86
C ARG A 34 -18.05 -7.95 -14.16
N THR A 35 -18.03 -7.93 -12.84
CA THR A 35 -17.74 -9.10 -12.03
C THR A 35 -18.84 -10.15 -12.12
N THR A 36 -20.11 -9.75 -12.18
CA THR A 36 -21.24 -10.66 -12.42
C THR A 36 -21.21 -11.29 -13.81
N ALA A 37 -20.51 -10.70 -14.78
CA ALA A 37 -20.31 -11.33 -16.09
C ALA A 37 -19.21 -12.42 -16.06
N LEU A 38 -18.36 -12.42 -15.03
CA LEU A 38 -17.33 -13.44 -14.80
C LEU A 38 -17.85 -14.61 -13.95
N LEU A 39 -19.06 -14.49 -13.40
CA LEU A 39 -19.69 -15.45 -12.49
C LEU A 39 -21.02 -15.90 -13.09
N ASP A 40 -21.32 -17.19 -13.04
CA ASP A 40 -22.69 -17.63 -13.24
C ASP A 40 -23.46 -17.18 -11.99
N GLY A 41 -24.39 -16.24 -12.12
CA GLY A 41 -24.96 -15.45 -11.01
C GLY A 41 -25.57 -16.21 -9.81
N GLU A 42 -25.62 -17.54 -9.84
CA GLU A 42 -25.91 -18.40 -8.68
C GLU A 42 -24.74 -18.46 -7.69
N ASP A 43 -23.49 -18.39 -8.16
CA ASP A 43 -22.28 -18.51 -7.32
C ASP A 43 -22.12 -17.32 -6.37
N ILE A 44 -22.61 -16.13 -6.73
CA ILE A 44 -22.44 -14.89 -5.95
C ILE A 44 -23.20 -14.95 -4.62
N LYS A 45 -24.37 -15.59 -4.57
CA LYS A 45 -25.25 -15.58 -3.40
C LYS A 45 -24.66 -16.33 -2.20
N HIS A 46 -23.68 -17.19 -2.44
CA HIS A 46 -23.02 -18.01 -1.43
C HIS A 46 -21.66 -17.47 -0.98
N LEU A 47 -21.23 -16.31 -1.50
CA LEU A 47 -19.93 -15.74 -1.18
C LEU A 47 -19.96 -14.91 0.12
N GLU A 48 -19.08 -15.26 1.04
CA GLU A 48 -18.83 -14.48 2.25
C GLU A 48 -17.71 -13.48 1.96
N ILE A 49 -18.09 -12.20 1.85
CA ILE A 49 -17.13 -11.12 1.61
C ILE A 49 -16.59 -10.64 2.96
N SER A 50 -15.30 -10.87 3.22
CA SER A 50 -14.64 -10.34 4.41
C SER A 50 -14.11 -8.93 4.13
N SER A 51 -14.47 -7.97 4.99
CA SER A 51 -13.90 -6.64 4.91
C SER A 51 -12.44 -6.67 5.34
N ASN A 52 -11.53 -6.45 4.39
CA ASN A 52 -10.08 -6.49 4.65
C ASN A 52 -9.55 -5.18 5.28
N GLU A 53 -10.41 -4.47 6.01
CA GLU A 53 -10.09 -3.20 6.61
C GLU A 53 -8.96 -3.34 7.63
N VAL A 54 -7.95 -2.49 7.47
CA VAL A 54 -6.93 -2.31 8.50
C VAL A 54 -7.51 -1.31 9.48
N ALA A 55 -7.78 -1.75 10.71
CA ALA A 55 -8.14 -0.86 11.79
C ALA A 55 -7.04 0.21 11.93
N ASP A 56 -7.46 1.47 12.06
CA ASP A 56 -6.52 2.53 12.40
C ASP A 56 -6.12 2.33 13.87
N GLU A 57 -5.02 1.60 14.11
CA GLU A 57 -4.41 1.57 15.44
C GLU A 57 -3.76 2.93 15.72
N GLU A 58 -4.56 3.87 16.25
CA GLU A 58 -4.17 4.85 17.28
C GLU A 58 -5.38 5.71 17.72
N GLY A 59 -5.75 5.52 18.99
CA GLY A 59 -6.85 6.17 19.72
C GLY A 59 -6.96 7.69 19.58
N TRP A 60 -7.99 8.12 18.86
CA TRP A 60 -8.73 9.35 19.13
C TRP A 60 -10.22 8.99 19.17
N THR A 61 -10.66 8.41 20.29
CA THR A 61 -12.07 8.37 20.64
C THR A 61 -12.52 9.80 20.94
N MET A 62 -13.26 10.41 20.03
CA MET A 62 -14.09 11.56 20.39
C MET A 62 -15.30 10.97 21.12
N GLU A 63 -15.50 11.41 22.37
CA GLU A 63 -16.58 11.07 23.30
C GLU A 63 -17.88 10.64 22.59
N ASP A 64 -18.34 9.44 22.94
CA ASP A 64 -19.57 8.82 22.42
C ASP A 64 -20.76 9.77 22.66
N VAL A 65 -21.34 10.28 21.57
CA VAL A 65 -22.71 10.83 21.61
C VAL A 65 -23.64 9.64 21.47
N GLU A 66 -24.28 9.30 22.57
CA GLU A 66 -25.30 8.26 22.70
C GLU A 66 -26.52 8.66 21.84
N GLU A 67 -26.59 8.15 20.60
CA GLU A 67 -27.79 8.27 19.76
C GLU A 67 -28.67 7.03 19.93
N ASN A 68 -29.93 7.31 20.30
CA ASN A 68 -31.04 6.40 20.55
C ASN A 68 -31.26 5.42 19.37
N PRO A 69 -31.37 4.10 19.60
CA PRO A 69 -31.57 3.13 18.53
C PRO A 69 -33.06 3.05 18.18
N GLU A 70 -33.52 3.95 17.33
CA GLU A 70 -34.77 3.77 16.59
C GLU A 70 -34.43 3.50 15.13
N ASP A 71 -35.02 2.42 14.60
CA ASP A 71 -34.80 1.79 13.30
C ASP A 71 -34.71 2.78 12.12
N ILE A 72 -33.51 3.31 11.88
CA ILE A 72 -33.13 3.90 10.60
C ILE A 72 -32.49 2.75 9.82
N GLU A 73 -33.07 2.39 8.67
CA GLU A 73 -32.36 1.59 7.67
C GLU A 73 -31.03 2.31 7.40
N GLU A 74 -29.92 1.83 7.97
CA GLU A 74 -28.61 2.44 7.78
C GLU A 74 -28.29 2.38 6.30
N GLU A 75 -28.47 3.50 5.58
CA GLU A 75 -28.01 3.63 4.20
C GLU A 75 -26.51 3.35 4.19
N VAL A 76 -26.13 2.17 3.71
CA VAL A 76 -24.73 1.77 3.58
C VAL A 76 -24.06 2.77 2.65
N LEU A 77 -23.20 3.61 3.22
CA LEU A 77 -22.48 4.61 2.46
C LEU A 77 -21.58 3.92 1.42
N PRO A 78 -21.41 4.50 0.21
CA PRO A 78 -20.61 3.88 -0.84
C PRO A 78 -19.14 3.69 -0.46
N GLU A 79 -18.67 4.42 0.55
CA GLU A 79 -17.30 4.29 1.09
C GLU A 79 -17.10 3.05 1.98
N ASN A 80 -18.19 2.42 2.44
CA ASN A 80 -18.20 1.24 3.28
C ASN A 80 -18.55 -0.04 2.50
N ILE A 81 -18.85 0.08 1.20
CA ILE A 81 -19.14 -1.09 0.36
C ILE A 81 -17.85 -1.84 0.08
N THR A 82 -17.77 -3.08 0.56
CA THR A 82 -16.67 -4.00 0.26
C THR A 82 -16.76 -4.47 -1.18
N LEU A 83 -15.70 -4.20 -1.96
CA LEU A 83 -15.61 -4.68 -3.34
C LEU A 83 -15.38 -6.19 -3.38
N LEU A 84 -16.04 -6.84 -4.34
CA LEU A 84 -15.86 -8.26 -4.62
C LEU A 84 -14.53 -8.49 -5.35
N LEU A 85 -13.47 -8.64 -4.55
CA LEU A 85 -12.11 -8.95 -4.98
C LEU A 85 -11.74 -10.35 -4.51
N PRO A 86 -10.87 -11.09 -5.23
CA PRO A 86 -10.36 -12.37 -4.77
C PRO A 86 -9.76 -12.30 -3.35
N SER A 87 -9.06 -11.21 -3.00
CA SER A 87 -8.53 -10.99 -1.65
C SER A 87 -9.59 -10.77 -0.56
N SER A 88 -10.80 -10.32 -0.91
CA SER A 88 -11.94 -10.18 0.02
C SER A 88 -12.67 -11.50 0.24
N LEU A 89 -12.65 -12.40 -0.75
CA LEU A 89 -13.24 -13.75 -0.67
C LEU A 89 -12.30 -14.74 0.05
N GLY A 90 -11.00 -14.56 -0.14
CA GLY A 90 -9.98 -15.49 0.33
C GLY A 90 -9.83 -16.69 -0.60
N ILE A 91 -8.67 -17.35 -0.49
CA ILE A 91 -8.23 -18.37 -1.44
C ILE A 91 -9.18 -19.57 -1.56
N GLU A 92 -9.83 -20.00 -0.48
CA GLU A 92 -10.73 -21.16 -0.50
C GLU A 92 -12.00 -20.89 -1.31
N GLN A 93 -12.61 -19.72 -1.13
CA GLN A 93 -13.76 -19.30 -1.94
C GLN A 93 -13.36 -19.07 -3.40
N CYS A 94 -12.17 -18.51 -3.65
CA CYS A 94 -11.68 -18.37 -5.02
C CYS A 94 -11.54 -19.71 -5.74
N LYS A 95 -11.13 -20.79 -5.06
CA LYS A 95 -11.09 -22.14 -5.65
C LYS A 95 -12.48 -22.68 -5.98
N MET A 96 -13.45 -22.50 -5.09
CA MET A 96 -14.83 -22.96 -5.32
C MET A 96 -15.45 -22.34 -6.58
N VAL A 97 -15.13 -21.08 -6.82
CA VAL A 97 -15.68 -20.27 -7.93
C VAL A 97 -14.80 -20.36 -9.21
N GLY A 98 -13.66 -21.06 -9.15
CA GLY A 98 -12.73 -21.15 -10.29
C GLY A 98 -11.94 -19.87 -10.58
N TRP A 99 -11.81 -18.98 -9.60
CA TRP A 99 -11.09 -17.70 -9.69
C TRP A 99 -9.58 -17.82 -9.42
N GLU A 100 -9.01 -19.02 -9.45
CA GLU A 100 -7.61 -19.26 -9.11
C GLU A 100 -6.65 -18.43 -9.96
N SER A 101 -6.90 -18.32 -11.27
CA SER A 101 -6.07 -17.53 -12.18
C SER A 101 -6.15 -16.02 -11.88
N ILE A 102 -7.34 -15.52 -11.54
CA ILE A 102 -7.58 -14.13 -11.17
C ILE A 102 -6.93 -13.82 -9.82
N ALA A 103 -7.04 -14.74 -8.86
CA ALA A 103 -6.40 -14.62 -7.55
C ALA A 103 -4.86 -14.56 -7.66
N GLN A 104 -4.27 -15.35 -8.55
CA GLN A 104 -2.82 -15.29 -8.84
C GLN A 104 -2.41 -13.95 -9.46
N GLN A 105 -3.21 -13.41 -10.38
CA GLN A 105 -2.96 -12.08 -10.96
C GLN A 105 -3.08 -10.99 -9.90
N GLU A 106 -4.11 -11.03 -9.06
CA GLU A 106 -4.27 -10.10 -7.95
C GLU A 106 -3.07 -10.20 -7.00
N LEU A 107 -2.61 -11.40 -6.66
CA LEU A 107 -1.44 -11.58 -5.79
C LEU A 107 -0.22 -10.82 -6.33
N GLN A 108 0.08 -10.94 -7.63
CA GLN A 108 1.17 -10.19 -8.26
C GLN A 108 0.95 -8.67 -8.20
N LEU A 109 -0.28 -8.21 -8.39
CA LEU A 109 -0.63 -6.80 -8.25
C LEU A 109 -0.43 -6.31 -6.81
N GLN A 110 -0.80 -7.09 -5.80
CA GLN A 110 -0.62 -6.74 -4.39
C GLN A 110 0.87 -6.68 -4.01
N VAL A 111 1.71 -7.55 -4.56
CA VAL A 111 3.17 -7.45 -4.43
C VAL A 111 3.69 -6.13 -5.00
N GLY A 112 3.23 -5.76 -6.20
CA GLY A 112 3.55 -4.46 -6.81
C GLY A 112 3.11 -3.29 -5.92
N GLN A 113 1.87 -3.30 -5.44
CA GLN A 113 1.34 -2.26 -4.55
C GLN A 113 2.12 -2.16 -3.24
N ALA A 114 2.53 -3.29 -2.66
CA ALA A 114 3.36 -3.31 -1.46
C ALA A 114 4.72 -2.65 -1.72
N ASN A 115 5.37 -2.99 -2.84
CA ASN A 115 6.66 -2.40 -3.23
C ASN A 115 6.55 -0.89 -3.47
N ASP A 116 5.52 -0.43 -4.20
CA ASP A 116 5.26 0.98 -4.45
C ASP A 116 5.05 1.74 -3.13
N CYS A 117 4.29 1.17 -2.19
CA CYS A 117 4.07 1.79 -0.89
C CYS A 117 5.36 1.86 -0.06
N LEU A 118 6.22 0.84 -0.12
CA LEU A 118 7.51 0.87 0.57
C LEU A 118 8.43 1.92 -0.03
N GLU A 119 8.45 2.08 -1.35
CA GLU A 119 9.24 3.11 -2.02
C GLU A 119 8.73 4.52 -1.68
N ASP A 120 7.42 4.74 -1.78
CA ASP A 120 6.77 5.98 -1.35
C ASP A 120 7.12 6.32 0.12
N LEU A 121 7.15 5.31 1.00
CA LEU A 121 7.51 5.49 2.41
C LEU A 121 8.97 5.90 2.57
N ARG A 122 9.91 5.27 1.86
CA ARG A 122 11.34 5.62 1.86
C ARG A 122 11.54 7.07 1.42
N LEU A 123 10.92 7.47 0.31
CA LEU A 123 10.98 8.84 -0.22
C LEU A 123 10.40 9.85 0.77
N LEU A 124 9.26 9.53 1.38
CA LEU A 124 8.61 10.40 2.36
C LEU A 124 9.48 10.59 3.61
N LEU A 125 10.08 9.51 4.11
CA LEU A 125 10.99 9.54 5.26
C LEU A 125 12.25 10.35 4.95
N GLY A 126 12.82 10.22 3.74
CA GLY A 126 13.93 11.06 3.27
C GLY A 126 13.56 12.54 3.15
N HIS A 127 12.35 12.85 2.66
CA HIS A 127 11.86 14.22 2.62
C HIS A 127 11.64 14.80 4.03
N LYS A 128 11.09 14.00 4.95
CA LYS A 128 10.88 14.36 6.36
C LYS A 128 12.21 14.67 7.06
N SER A 129 13.26 13.87 6.82
CA SER A 129 14.59 14.12 7.38
C SER A 129 15.22 15.39 6.79
N LEU A 130 15.15 15.60 5.47
CA LEU A 130 15.68 16.81 4.84
C LEU A 130 15.00 18.08 5.36
N LEU A 131 13.69 18.05 5.58
CA LEU A 131 12.96 19.17 6.18
C LEU A 131 13.39 19.43 7.62
N PHE A 132 13.59 18.37 8.42
CA PHE A 132 14.13 18.48 9.76
C PHE A 132 15.46 19.25 9.77
N TRP A 133 16.36 18.87 8.87
CA TRP A 133 17.68 19.47 8.70
C TRP A 133 17.63 20.92 8.23
N THR A 134 16.94 21.18 7.13
CA THR A 134 16.91 22.51 6.50
C THR A 134 16.18 23.55 7.34
N LYS A 135 15.07 23.18 8.00
CA LYS A 135 14.20 24.14 8.70
C LYS A 135 14.48 24.23 10.20
N PHE A 136 14.92 23.15 10.85
CA PHE A 136 14.89 23.08 12.32
C PHE A 136 16.27 23.01 12.97
N ARG A 137 17.27 22.37 12.35
CA ARG A 137 18.63 22.26 12.94
C ARG A 137 19.26 23.62 13.24
N HIS A 138 19.08 24.59 12.35
CA HIS A 138 19.69 25.92 12.45
C HIS A 138 18.80 26.96 13.14
N ASN A 139 17.51 26.67 13.35
CA ASN A 139 16.53 27.66 13.78
C ASN A 139 15.50 27.05 14.75
N LYS A 140 15.95 26.67 15.96
CA LYS A 140 15.11 26.06 17.01
C LYS A 140 13.86 26.90 17.36
N SER A 141 13.93 28.24 17.24
CA SER A 141 12.81 29.17 17.48
C SER A 141 11.69 29.07 16.44
N GLN A 142 11.94 28.47 15.27
CA GLN A 142 10.94 28.29 14.21
C GLN A 142 10.08 27.03 14.38
N TRP A 143 10.35 26.21 15.40
CA TRP A 143 9.57 25.02 15.77
C TRP A 143 8.08 25.34 15.93
N HIS A 144 7.76 26.43 16.63
CA HIS A 144 6.39 26.83 16.95
C HIS A 144 5.68 27.58 15.82
N LYS A 145 6.35 27.85 14.67
CA LYS A 145 5.70 28.55 13.56
C LYS A 145 4.62 27.67 12.94
N THR A 146 3.40 28.20 12.88
CA THR A 146 2.19 27.51 12.40
C THR A 146 2.35 26.86 11.03
N ARG A 147 3.14 27.47 10.12
CA ARG A 147 3.41 26.92 8.77
C ARG A 147 4.23 25.64 8.80
N ASN A 148 5.32 25.61 9.56
CA ASN A 148 6.19 24.43 9.68
C ASN A 148 5.44 23.28 10.37
N ALA A 149 4.63 23.59 11.39
CA ALA A 149 3.75 22.63 12.01
C ALA A 149 2.71 22.07 11.02
N ALA A 150 2.14 22.90 10.14
CA ALA A 150 1.21 22.45 9.11
C ALA A 150 1.87 21.54 8.06
N GLU A 151 3.10 21.84 7.64
CA GLU A 151 3.88 20.99 6.74
C GLU A 151 4.18 19.61 7.38
N LEU A 152 4.58 19.59 8.65
CA LEU A 152 4.81 18.34 9.37
C LEU A 152 3.54 17.49 9.50
N ARG A 153 2.38 18.13 9.76
CA ARG A 153 1.08 17.43 9.77
C ARG A 153 0.75 16.82 8.42
N LYS A 154 1.02 17.52 7.31
CA LYS A 154 0.79 16.98 5.95
C LYS A 154 1.64 15.74 5.69
N ILE A 155 2.91 15.78 6.08
CA ILE A 155 3.81 14.64 5.95
C ILE A 155 3.33 13.46 6.80
N GLY A 156 2.96 13.70 8.06
CA GLY A 156 2.40 12.65 8.92
C GLY A 156 1.10 12.05 8.37
N GLN A 157 0.25 12.86 7.71
CA GLN A 157 -0.95 12.37 7.03
C GLN A 157 -0.61 11.50 5.81
N GLN A 158 0.40 11.87 5.03
CA GLN A 158 0.88 11.07 3.90
C GLN A 158 1.49 9.75 4.37
N GLU A 159 2.30 9.79 5.44
CA GLU A 159 2.92 8.63 6.08
C GLU A 159 1.87 7.60 6.48
N ARG A 160 0.85 8.03 7.22
CA ARG A 160 -0.28 7.16 7.60
C ARG A 160 -1.01 6.59 6.40
N LYS A 161 -1.22 7.38 5.34
CA LYS A 161 -1.90 6.91 4.13
C LYS A 161 -1.11 5.81 3.43
N ILE A 162 0.21 5.97 3.31
CA ILE A 162 1.09 4.99 2.68
C ILE A 162 1.13 3.71 3.51
N ILE A 163 1.30 3.82 4.83
CA ILE A 163 1.31 2.67 5.74
C ILE A 163 -0.01 1.91 5.69
N ARG A 164 -1.16 2.61 5.70
CA ARG A 164 -2.47 1.97 5.58
C ARG A 164 -2.59 1.18 4.27
N ARG A 165 -2.18 1.76 3.13
CA ARG A 165 -2.19 1.07 1.84
C ARG A 165 -1.29 -0.17 1.86
N TYR A 166 -0.08 -0.06 2.41
CA TYR A 166 0.82 -1.20 2.57
C TYR A 166 0.20 -2.31 3.43
N LYS A 167 -0.37 -1.96 4.59
CA LYS A 167 -1.02 -2.94 5.47
C LYS A 167 -2.20 -3.63 4.77
N CYS A 168 -3.00 -2.90 3.99
CA CYS A 168 -4.06 -3.49 3.18
C CYS A 168 -3.50 -4.48 2.15
N ALA A 169 -2.46 -4.10 1.41
CA ALA A 169 -1.81 -4.97 0.44
C ALA A 169 -1.23 -6.24 1.11
N ARG A 170 -0.59 -6.08 2.27
CA ARG A 170 -0.06 -7.21 3.05
C ARG A 170 -1.16 -8.14 3.55
N LYS A 171 -2.28 -7.62 4.05
CA LYS A 171 -3.45 -8.44 4.42
C LYS A 171 -4.00 -9.20 3.21
N ALA A 172 -4.13 -8.54 2.06
CA ALA A 172 -4.55 -9.18 0.82
C ALA A 172 -3.61 -10.33 0.42
N LEU A 173 -2.29 -10.16 0.54
CA LEU A 173 -1.32 -11.25 0.30
C LEU A 173 -1.56 -12.47 1.21
N ILE A 174 -1.89 -12.24 2.48
CA ILE A 174 -2.23 -13.31 3.43
C ILE A 174 -3.52 -14.02 3.00
N CYS A 175 -4.57 -13.26 2.67
CA CYS A 175 -5.87 -13.81 2.24
C CYS A 175 -5.79 -14.63 0.95
N LEU A 176 -4.90 -14.24 0.03
CA LEU A 176 -4.65 -14.93 -1.23
C LEU A 176 -3.74 -16.16 -1.09
N GLY A 177 -3.23 -16.46 0.10
CA GLY A 177 -2.37 -17.62 0.34
C GLY A 177 -0.96 -17.46 -0.24
N ALA A 178 -0.37 -16.27 -0.15
CA ALA A 178 1.00 -16.05 -0.58
C ALA A 178 2.01 -16.98 0.11
N SER A 179 3.13 -17.26 -0.57
CA SER A 179 4.16 -18.14 -0.03
C SER A 179 4.78 -17.59 1.25
N GLU A 180 5.18 -18.48 2.15
CA GLU A 180 5.82 -18.12 3.43
C GLU A 180 7.10 -17.29 3.21
N GLN A 181 7.85 -17.60 2.14
CA GLN A 181 9.01 -16.81 1.72
C GLN A 181 8.65 -15.34 1.44
N LEU A 182 7.53 -15.11 0.75
CA LEU A 182 7.06 -13.77 0.42
C LEU A 182 6.55 -13.03 1.66
N LEU A 183 5.81 -13.72 2.54
CA LEU A 183 5.33 -13.16 3.80
C LEU A 183 6.47 -12.83 4.79
N THR A 184 7.59 -13.55 4.72
CA THR A 184 8.80 -13.26 5.50
C THR A 184 9.50 -11.99 5.01
N GLN A 185 9.42 -11.68 3.71
CA GLN A 185 9.98 -10.45 3.13
C GLN A 185 9.13 -9.22 3.47
N TYR A 186 7.81 -9.34 3.42
CA TYR A 186 6.86 -8.26 3.71
C TYR A 186 6.43 -8.30 5.17
N LEU A 187 7.20 -7.66 6.04
CA LEU A 187 6.91 -7.57 7.48
C LEU A 187 5.87 -6.49 7.78
N ASP A 188 5.24 -6.54 8.96
CA ASP A 188 4.35 -5.47 9.41
C ASP A 188 5.16 -4.22 9.78
N ILE A 189 4.62 -3.05 9.46
CA ILE A 189 5.25 -1.76 9.76
C ILE A 189 4.74 -1.29 11.12
N GLN A 190 5.65 -1.27 12.10
CA GLN A 190 5.41 -0.72 13.43
C GLN A 190 5.71 0.79 13.45
N LYS A 191 5.19 1.49 14.46
CA LYS A 191 5.47 2.92 14.65
C LYS A 191 6.96 3.17 14.88
N GLU A 192 7.64 2.22 15.52
CA GLU A 192 9.07 2.20 15.73
C GLU A 192 9.83 2.24 14.40
N ASP A 193 9.25 1.62 13.36
CA ASP A 193 9.87 1.53 12.05
C ASP A 193 9.81 2.84 11.25
N THR A 194 8.96 3.78 11.67
CA THR A 194 8.86 5.09 11.03
C THR A 194 9.60 6.19 11.81
N LYS A 195 10.14 5.84 12.98
CA LYS A 195 11.05 6.71 13.72
C LYS A 195 12.36 6.77 12.95
N MET A 196 12.55 7.88 12.23
CA MET A 196 13.86 8.19 11.69
C MET A 196 14.83 8.40 12.85
N PRO A 197 15.96 7.68 12.91
CA PRO A 197 17.11 8.21 13.64
C PRO A 197 17.37 9.57 13.01
N GLY A 198 17.38 10.64 13.81
CA GLY A 198 17.49 12.03 13.32
C GLY A 198 18.75 12.33 12.47
N ASP A 199 19.60 11.32 12.29
CA ASP A 199 21.01 11.38 11.93
C ASP A 199 21.43 10.48 10.76
N ILE A 200 20.52 9.81 10.03
CA ILE A 200 20.91 9.03 8.82
C ILE A 200 21.64 9.92 7.79
N VAL A 201 21.41 11.24 7.81
CA VAL A 201 22.03 12.21 6.89
C VAL A 201 23.42 12.68 7.36
N GLU A 202 23.79 12.48 8.63
CA GLU A 202 25.15 12.76 9.11
C GLU A 202 26.08 11.59 8.83
N GLU A 203 26.83 11.66 7.73
CA GLU A 203 27.84 10.67 7.36
C GLU A 203 28.88 10.44 8.48
N ASN A 204 29.21 11.48 9.27
CA ASN A 204 30.29 11.47 10.26
C ASN A 204 29.83 11.43 11.73
N ARG A 205 28.63 10.92 12.02
CA ARG A 205 28.14 10.84 13.41
C ARG A 205 28.86 9.75 14.21
N VAL A 206 29.34 10.11 15.39
CA VAL A 206 29.86 9.16 16.38
C VAL A 206 28.71 8.30 16.94
N GLY A 207 28.78 6.98 16.80
CA GLY A 207 27.80 6.04 17.38
C GLY A 207 26.83 5.37 16.39
N GLN A 208 27.00 5.58 15.07
CA GLN A 208 26.17 4.95 14.02
C GLN A 208 26.12 3.41 14.06
N ARG A 209 27.12 2.75 14.67
CA ARG A 209 27.20 1.28 14.75
C ARG A 209 25.96 0.63 15.39
N ASN A 210 25.20 1.36 16.21
CA ASN A 210 23.99 0.85 16.87
C ASN A 210 22.68 1.27 16.18
N ASP A 211 22.73 2.13 15.15
CA ASP A 211 21.55 2.54 14.40
C ASP A 211 21.21 1.43 13.38
N ARG A 212 20.26 0.55 13.76
CA ARG A 212 19.77 -0.50 12.87
C ARG A 212 18.84 0.10 11.82
N LEU A 213 19.25 0.06 10.54
CA LEU A 213 18.37 0.36 9.41
C LEU A 213 17.14 -0.56 9.44
N MET A 214 15.96 0.04 9.22
CA MET A 214 14.69 -0.71 9.18
C MET A 214 14.71 -1.75 8.06
N TRP A 215 13.96 -2.83 8.27
CA TRP A 215 13.96 -3.99 7.38
C TRP A 215 13.61 -3.63 5.92
N PHE A 216 12.68 -2.68 5.72
CA PHE A 216 12.26 -2.27 4.39
C PHE A 216 13.33 -1.47 3.62
N TRP A 217 14.39 -0.97 4.26
CA TRP A 217 15.53 -0.37 3.54
C TRP A 217 16.44 -1.42 2.89
N LYS A 218 16.38 -2.67 3.35
CA LYS A 218 17.16 -3.79 2.81
C LYS A 218 16.45 -4.48 1.64
N LEU A 219 15.13 -4.30 1.55
CA LEU A 219 14.31 -4.88 0.51
C LEU A 219 14.61 -4.22 -0.85
N GLY A 220 15.11 -5.00 -1.81
CA GLY A 220 15.46 -4.55 -3.17
C GLY A 220 16.95 -4.61 -3.52
N GLY A 221 17.85 -4.73 -2.53
CA GLY A 221 19.30 -4.78 -2.77
C GLY A 221 19.80 -6.07 -3.44
N GLU A 222 19.12 -7.20 -3.21
CA GLU A 222 19.48 -8.49 -3.83
C GLU A 222 18.93 -8.61 -5.25
N ASN A 223 17.68 -8.17 -5.50
CA ASN A 223 17.08 -8.20 -6.84
C ASN A 223 17.64 -7.13 -7.79
N ALA A 224 18.10 -5.98 -7.29
CA ALA A 224 18.71 -4.95 -8.14
C ALA A 224 20.07 -5.37 -8.73
N ARG A 225 20.83 -6.23 -8.03
CA ARG A 225 22.05 -6.84 -8.56
C ARG A 225 21.76 -7.79 -9.72
N ASN A 226 20.63 -8.49 -9.65
CA ASN A 226 20.27 -9.52 -10.62
C ASN A 226 19.49 -8.94 -11.83
N ALA A 227 18.81 -7.81 -11.66
CA ALA A 227 18.05 -7.15 -12.72
C ALA A 227 18.90 -6.36 -13.74
N TRP A 228 20.16 -6.06 -13.41
CA TRP A 228 21.05 -5.22 -14.24
C TRP A 228 22.46 -5.81 -14.45
N GLY A 229 22.69 -7.09 -14.17
CA GLY A 229 24.06 -7.60 -13.99
C GLY A 229 24.42 -8.99 -14.50
N GLU A 230 23.49 -9.80 -15.03
CA GLU A 230 23.84 -11.09 -15.64
C GLU A 230 23.08 -11.30 -16.96
N SER A 231 23.51 -10.62 -18.01
CA SER A 231 23.42 -11.21 -19.34
C SER A 231 24.39 -12.39 -19.36
N VAL A 232 23.82 -13.58 -19.17
CA VAL A 232 24.49 -14.85 -19.38
C VAL A 232 24.90 -14.92 -20.85
N ASP A 233 26.14 -14.56 -21.16
CA ASP A 233 26.77 -14.81 -22.46
C ASP A 233 27.00 -16.32 -22.61
N ASN A 234 25.93 -17.07 -22.90
CA ASN A 234 26.00 -18.47 -23.29
C ASN A 234 25.59 -18.63 -24.75
N ASN A 235 26.62 -18.90 -25.56
CA ASN A 235 26.63 -19.55 -26.87
C ASN A 235 26.07 -18.82 -28.10
N THR A 236 27.01 -18.49 -29.00
CA THR A 236 26.85 -18.78 -30.43
C THR A 236 28.07 -19.60 -30.86
N GLU A 237 27.93 -20.92 -30.84
CA GLU A 237 28.71 -21.79 -31.73
C GLU A 237 28.21 -21.55 -33.16
N ASP A 238 29.10 -21.32 -34.13
CA ASP A 238 29.03 -22.08 -35.38
C ASP A 238 30.25 -21.88 -36.30
N VAL A 239 30.87 -23.03 -36.59
CA VAL A 239 31.19 -23.54 -37.93
C VAL A 239 32.15 -22.76 -38.84
N GLY A 240 33.27 -23.42 -39.12
CA GLY A 240 33.82 -23.46 -40.49
C GLY A 240 35.29 -23.10 -40.62
N ARG A 241 36.18 -24.07 -40.40
CA ARG A 241 37.44 -24.16 -41.15
C ARG A 241 38.11 -25.53 -40.99
N ASN A 242 37.67 -26.48 -41.80
CA ASN A 242 38.47 -27.64 -42.16
C ASN A 242 38.14 -28.06 -43.60
N ALA A 243 39.00 -27.72 -44.56
CA ALA A 243 39.29 -28.48 -45.79
C ALA A 243 40.26 -27.73 -46.73
N MET A 244 41.43 -28.33 -46.93
CA MET A 244 42.20 -28.49 -48.18
C MET A 244 42.77 -27.28 -48.96
N LYS A 245 44.10 -27.26 -49.07
CA LYS A 245 44.92 -27.40 -50.30
C LYS A 245 46.41 -27.37 -49.87
N GLU A 246 47.15 -28.48 -49.86
CA GLU A 246 47.86 -29.10 -51.00
C GLU A 246 48.64 -28.12 -51.90
N GLY A 247 49.96 -28.35 -52.00
CA GLY A 247 50.68 -28.23 -53.26
C GLY A 247 51.62 -27.04 -53.43
N GLU A 248 52.92 -27.35 -53.35
CA GLU A 248 54.12 -26.63 -53.86
C GLU A 248 54.69 -25.44 -53.08
#